data_AF-A0A2V1GXW8-F1
#
_entry.id   AF-A0A2V1GXW8-F1
#
_cell.length_a   1.000
_cell.length_b   1.000
_cell.length_c   1.000
_cell.angle_alpha   90.00
_cell.angle_beta   90.00
_cell.angle_gamma   90.00
#
_symmetry.space_group_name_H-M   'P 1'
#
loop_
_entity.id
_entity.type
_entity.pdbx_description
1 polymer ?
#
loop_
_entity_poly.entity_id
_entity_poly.type
_entity_poly.pdbx_seq_one_letter_code
_entity_poly.pdbx_strand_id
1 'polypeptide(L)'
;MPDIVESVLDMRAEVDLRGDTDEQTALNFCLKNIGMLKKTTKQCLEAFQQIRPDDPVLIETVRRNSFSMFGSTDSEIKKHLQQLASDPTSQEWMDRLRKNDIENQKQRYDYKKLLQISKLLLERGANPNAVHTSPVNGHTPLMLAVEVNEAELVQIMLTKGGDPYHFCTNPLFGDQFKVDCWTIASIYKSHDALKVLGEKR
;
A
#
# COMPACT_ATOMS: atom_id res chain seq x y z
N MET A 1 -8.01 19.57 -1.78
CA MET A 1 -8.67 19.22 -0.53
C MET A 1 -7.72 19.08 0.68
N PRO A 2 -6.47 19.63 0.73
CA PRO A 2 -5.75 19.73 2.02
C PRO A 2 -6.51 20.52 3.09
N ASP A 3 -7.23 21.56 2.66
CA ASP A 3 -8.13 22.41 3.44
C ASP A 3 -9.21 21.64 4.21
N ILE A 4 -9.81 20.64 3.56
CA ILE A 4 -10.83 19.79 4.19
C ILE A 4 -10.18 18.87 5.23
N VAL A 5 -9.02 18.30 4.93
CA VAL A 5 -8.29 17.44 5.89
C VAL A 5 -7.91 18.26 7.13
N GLU A 6 -7.39 19.46 6.94
CA GLU A 6 -7.09 20.39 8.02
C GLU A 6 -8.32 20.67 8.89
N SER A 7 -9.44 21.03 8.25
CA SER A 7 -10.71 21.31 8.94
C SER A 7 -11.20 20.12 9.76
N VAL A 8 -11.10 18.90 9.22
CA VAL A 8 -11.54 17.67 9.90
C VAL A 8 -10.64 17.33 11.10
N LEU A 9 -9.33 17.53 10.97
CA LEU A 9 -8.39 17.36 12.09
C LEU A 9 -8.62 18.44 13.18
N ASP A 10 -8.96 19.66 12.79
CA ASP A 10 -9.32 20.74 13.73
C ASP A 10 -10.61 20.42 14.51
N MET A 11 -11.53 19.65 13.90
CA MET A 11 -12.70 19.06 14.55
C MET A 11 -12.37 17.85 15.45
N ARG A 12 -11.08 17.62 15.74
CA ARG A 12 -10.56 16.52 16.59
C ARG A 12 -10.78 15.12 16.02
N ALA A 13 -10.83 14.98 14.69
CA ALA A 13 -10.73 13.66 14.09
C ALA A 13 -9.42 12.96 14.48
N GLU A 14 -9.50 11.67 14.76
CA GLU A 14 -8.34 10.85 15.08
C GLU A 14 -7.43 10.70 13.84
N VAL A 15 -6.20 11.20 13.93
CA VAL A 15 -5.25 11.26 12.80
C VAL A 15 -4.85 9.88 12.28
N ASP A 16 -4.79 8.89 13.16
CA ASP A 16 -4.43 7.50 12.87
C ASP A 16 -5.62 6.54 12.93
N LEU A 17 -6.84 7.05 12.71
CA LEU A 17 -8.03 6.20 12.60
C LEU A 17 -7.78 5.07 11.58
N ARG A 18 -8.13 3.86 12.00
CA ARG A 18 -7.77 2.62 11.30
C ARG A 18 -8.94 2.13 10.46
N GLY A 19 -8.67 1.82 9.19
CA GLY A 19 -9.65 1.16 8.33
C GLY A 19 -9.99 -0.25 8.83
N ASP A 20 -11.27 -0.62 8.79
CA ASP A 20 -11.77 -1.88 9.37
C ASP A 20 -11.18 -3.14 8.71
N THR A 21 -10.83 -3.06 7.42
CA THR A 21 -10.43 -4.23 6.63
C THR A 21 -8.93 -4.47 6.59
N ASP A 22 -8.12 -3.41 6.66
CA ASP A 22 -6.68 -3.50 6.40
C ASP A 22 -5.81 -2.66 7.34
N GLU A 23 -6.44 -2.06 8.35
CA GLU A 23 -5.81 -1.19 9.35
C GLU A 23 -5.01 -0.03 8.76
N GLN A 24 -5.34 0.42 7.54
CA GLN A 24 -4.68 1.57 6.96
C GLN A 24 -5.03 2.86 7.70
N THR A 25 -4.03 3.72 7.89
CA THR A 25 -4.22 5.11 8.32
C THR A 25 -4.35 6.03 7.11
N ALA A 26 -4.77 7.29 7.33
CA ALA A 26 -4.78 8.30 6.28
C ALA A 26 -3.40 8.52 5.64
N LEU A 27 -2.32 8.38 6.41
CA LEU A 27 -0.94 8.51 5.92
C LEU A 27 -0.57 7.34 4.99
N ASN A 28 -0.96 6.10 5.34
CA ASN A 28 -0.79 4.93 4.48
C ASN A 28 -1.47 5.14 3.12
N PHE A 29 -2.71 5.64 3.15
CA PHE A 29 -3.48 5.93 1.94
C PHE A 29 -2.78 6.96 1.04
N CYS A 30 -2.27 8.06 1.62
CA CYS A 30 -1.59 9.10 0.85
C CYS A 30 -0.34 8.55 0.14
N LEU A 31 0.48 7.76 0.85
CA LEU A 31 1.71 7.18 0.30
C LEU A 31 1.45 6.18 -0.83
N LYS A 32 0.42 5.33 -0.69
CA LYS A 32 0.01 4.41 -1.76
C LYS A 32 -0.41 5.13 -3.02
N ASN A 33 -1.20 6.20 -2.88
CA ASN A 33 -1.63 7.00 -4.01
C ASN A 33 -0.48 7.80 -4.63
N ILE A 34 0.46 8.30 -3.83
CA ILE A 34 1.71 8.88 -4.35
C ILE A 34 2.47 7.85 -5.20
N GLY A 35 2.64 6.62 -4.69
CA GLY A 35 3.26 5.52 -5.43
C GLY A 35 2.54 5.20 -6.75
N MET A 36 1.21 5.16 -6.74
CA MET A 36 0.41 4.98 -7.95
C MET A 36 0.60 6.13 -8.95
N LEU A 37 0.64 7.38 -8.48
CA LEU A 37 0.84 8.55 -9.34
C LEU A 37 2.22 8.53 -10.02
N LYS A 38 3.27 8.05 -9.34
CA LYS A 38 4.64 7.95 -9.89
C LYS A 38 4.81 6.85 -10.94
N LYS A 39 3.99 5.79 -10.89
CA LYS A 39 4.05 4.67 -11.84
C LYS A 39 3.28 4.99 -13.12
N THR A 40 3.70 4.45 -14.26
CA THR A 40 2.88 4.48 -15.49
C THR A 40 1.69 3.53 -15.35
N THR A 41 0.61 3.74 -16.13
CA THR A 41 -0.54 2.83 -16.14
C THR A 41 -0.12 1.38 -16.43
N LYS A 42 0.85 1.19 -17.35
CA LYS A 42 1.41 -0.12 -17.66
C LYS A 42 2.07 -0.78 -16.44
N GLN A 43 2.92 -0.05 -15.72
CA GLN A 43 3.56 -0.58 -14.51
C GLN A 43 2.55 -0.91 -13.40
N CYS A 44 1.47 -0.12 -13.27
CA CYS A 44 0.38 -0.45 -12.36
C CYS A 44 -0.33 -1.75 -12.76
N LEU A 45 -0.62 -1.96 -14.05
CA LEU A 45 -1.23 -3.20 -14.56
C LEU A 45 -0.33 -4.42 -14.33
N GLU A 46 0.97 -4.29 -14.59
CA GLU A 46 1.96 -5.36 -14.35
C GLU A 46 2.02 -5.77 -12.87
N ALA A 47 1.80 -4.84 -11.93
CA ALA A 47 1.73 -5.16 -10.51
C ALA A 47 0.52 -6.06 -10.17
N PHE A 48 -0.62 -5.89 -10.85
CA PHE A 48 -1.80 -6.76 -10.66
C PHE A 48 -1.57 -8.19 -11.19
N GLN A 49 -0.67 -8.37 -12.16
CA GLN A 49 -0.34 -9.71 -12.67
C GLN A 49 0.42 -10.56 -11.65
N GLN A 50 0.95 -9.95 -10.59
CA GLN A 50 1.61 -10.65 -9.49
C GLN A 50 0.63 -11.14 -8.41
N ILE A 51 -0.66 -10.81 -8.51
CA ILE A 51 -1.67 -11.32 -7.58
C ILE A 51 -1.78 -12.84 -7.76
N ARG A 52 -1.59 -13.56 -6.66
CA ARG A 52 -1.67 -15.02 -6.67
C ARG A 52 -3.08 -15.48 -6.30
N PRO A 53 -3.77 -16.23 -7.17
CA PRO A 53 -5.12 -16.75 -6.88
C PRO A 53 -5.17 -17.72 -5.69
N ASP A 54 -4.02 -18.22 -5.24
CA ASP A 54 -3.89 -19.16 -4.13
C ASP A 54 -3.37 -18.52 -2.83
N ASP A 55 -3.30 -17.19 -2.77
CA ASP A 55 -2.96 -16.47 -1.55
C ASP A 55 -4.03 -16.75 -0.46
N PRO A 56 -3.66 -17.30 0.71
CA PRO A 56 -4.58 -17.59 1.80
C PRO A 56 -5.37 -16.36 2.28
N VAL A 57 -4.76 -15.17 2.26
CA VAL A 57 -5.41 -13.91 2.69
C VAL A 57 -6.48 -13.50 1.67
N LEU A 58 -6.20 -13.68 0.38
CA LEU A 58 -7.17 -13.42 -0.68
C LEU A 58 -8.34 -14.41 -0.58
N ILE A 59 -8.06 -15.70 -0.40
CA ILE A 59 -9.09 -16.74 -0.24
C ILE A 59 -9.98 -16.44 0.97
N GLU A 60 -9.38 -16.09 2.12
CA GLU A 60 -10.13 -15.72 3.32
C GLU A 60 -10.99 -14.46 3.10
N THR A 61 -10.44 -13.44 2.45
CA THR A 61 -11.16 -12.20 2.14
C THR A 61 -12.37 -12.47 1.26
N VAL A 62 -12.20 -13.27 0.21
CA VAL A 62 -13.29 -13.71 -0.68
C VAL A 62 -14.31 -14.52 0.12
N ARG A 63 -13.90 -15.48 0.95
CA ARG A 63 -14.82 -16.28 1.77
C ARG A 63 -15.69 -15.43 2.70
N ARG A 64 -15.12 -14.39 3.33
CA ARG A 64 -15.85 -13.51 4.26
C ARG A 64 -16.79 -12.54 3.55
N ASN A 65 -16.42 -12.05 2.36
CA ASN A 65 -17.08 -10.88 1.75
C ASN A 65 -17.80 -11.15 0.42
N SER A 66 -17.61 -12.32 -0.20
CA SER A 66 -18.20 -12.62 -1.51
C SER A 66 -19.57 -13.31 -1.44
N PHE A 67 -20.14 -13.49 -0.25
CA PHE A 67 -21.47 -14.09 -0.06
C PHE A 67 -21.64 -15.43 -0.81
N SER A 68 -20.64 -16.31 -0.70
CA SER A 68 -20.57 -17.61 -1.39
C SER A 68 -20.55 -17.57 -2.92
N MET A 69 -20.39 -16.40 -3.56
CA MET A 69 -20.33 -16.26 -5.03
C MET A 69 -19.25 -17.12 -5.68
N PHE A 70 -18.12 -17.31 -5.00
CA PHE A 70 -16.98 -18.10 -5.51
C PHE A 70 -16.89 -19.50 -4.90
N GLY A 71 -17.93 -19.96 -4.20
CA GLY A 71 -17.93 -21.22 -3.44
C GLY A 71 -17.96 -20.98 -1.93
N SER A 72 -18.20 -22.05 -1.17
CA SER A 72 -18.32 -21.98 0.30
C SER A 72 -17.10 -22.56 1.02
N THR A 73 -16.22 -23.25 0.28
CA THR A 73 -14.97 -23.82 0.79
C THR A 73 -13.74 -23.16 0.14
N ASP A 74 -12.61 -23.15 0.86
CA ASP A 74 -11.35 -22.59 0.37
C ASP A 74 -10.89 -23.25 -0.95
N SER A 75 -11.16 -24.54 -1.14
CA SER A 75 -10.82 -25.28 -2.36
C SER A 75 -11.64 -24.83 -3.57
N GLU A 76 -12.94 -24.63 -3.39
CA GLU A 76 -13.84 -24.13 -4.45
C GLU A 76 -13.47 -22.70 -4.84
N ILE A 77 -13.22 -21.83 -3.85
CA ILE A 77 -12.81 -20.44 -4.06
C ILE A 77 -11.50 -20.41 -4.83
N LYS A 78 -10.48 -21.15 -4.38
CA LYS A 78 -9.18 -21.23 -5.07
C LYS A 78 -9.34 -21.66 -6.52
N LYS A 79 -10.15 -22.71 -6.78
CA LYS A 79 -10.39 -23.21 -8.14
C LYS A 79 -11.05 -22.14 -9.01
N HIS A 80 -12.07 -21.44 -8.52
CA HIS A 80 -12.71 -20.36 -9.27
C HIS A 80 -11.77 -19.19 -9.55
N LEU A 81 -10.99 -18.75 -8.55
CA LEU A 81 -10.02 -17.66 -8.73
C LEU A 81 -8.95 -18.06 -9.77
N GLN A 82 -8.49 -19.30 -9.76
CA GLN A 82 -7.55 -19.82 -10.78
C GLN A 82 -8.17 -19.85 -12.17
N GLN A 83 -9.43 -20.29 -12.30
CA GLN A 83 -10.13 -20.29 -13.58
C GLN A 83 -10.27 -18.88 -14.15
N LEU A 84 -10.72 -17.93 -13.33
CA LEU A 84 -10.81 -16.50 -13.70
C LEU A 84 -9.45 -15.91 -14.08
N ALA A 85 -8.40 -16.30 -13.37
CA ALA A 85 -7.04 -15.88 -13.68
C ALA A 85 -6.49 -16.49 -14.97
N SER A 86 -7.02 -17.62 -15.45
CA SER A 86 -6.56 -18.31 -16.67
C SER A 86 -7.43 -18.05 -17.90
N ASP A 87 -8.68 -17.60 -17.72
CA ASP A 87 -9.61 -17.37 -18.81
C ASP A 87 -9.25 -16.08 -19.58
N PRO A 88 -8.94 -16.15 -20.89
CA PRO A 88 -8.50 -15.00 -21.67
C PRO A 88 -9.54 -13.87 -21.73
N THR A 89 -10.82 -14.22 -21.78
CA THR A 89 -11.90 -13.23 -21.80
C THR A 89 -11.97 -12.49 -20.47
N SER A 90 -11.95 -13.22 -19.36
CA SER A 90 -11.90 -12.63 -18.01
C SER A 90 -10.68 -11.75 -17.81
N GLN A 91 -9.51 -12.17 -18.27
CA GLN A 91 -8.29 -11.35 -18.22
C GLN A 91 -8.46 -10.04 -19.01
N GLU A 92 -8.97 -10.11 -20.24
CA GLU A 92 -9.17 -8.93 -21.09
C GLU A 92 -10.14 -7.94 -20.44
N TRP A 93 -11.28 -8.41 -19.93
CA TRP A 93 -12.26 -7.56 -19.24
C TRP A 93 -11.66 -6.93 -17.98
N MET A 94 -10.97 -7.73 -17.17
CA MET A 94 -10.34 -7.24 -15.95
C MET A 94 -9.24 -6.22 -16.25
N ASP A 95 -8.44 -6.41 -17.29
CA ASP A 95 -7.41 -5.44 -17.67
C ASP A 95 -8.00 -4.13 -18.18
N ARG A 96 -9.11 -4.18 -18.94
CA ARG A 96 -9.85 -2.98 -19.35
C ARG A 96 -10.41 -2.23 -18.14
N LEU A 97 -11.03 -2.94 -17.20
CA LEU A 97 -11.58 -2.36 -15.97
C LEU A 97 -10.47 -1.76 -15.10
N ARG A 98 -9.38 -2.48 -14.85
CA ARG A 98 -8.22 -2.00 -14.08
C ARG A 98 -7.59 -0.77 -14.73
N LYS A 99 -7.41 -0.80 -16.06
CA LYS A 99 -6.85 0.35 -16.80
C LYS A 99 -7.70 1.59 -16.58
N ASN A 100 -9.02 1.48 -16.80
CA ASN A 100 -9.94 2.58 -16.60
C ASN A 100 -9.92 3.06 -15.14
N ASP A 101 -9.90 2.15 -14.17
CA ASP A 101 -9.84 2.51 -12.76
C ASP A 101 -8.54 3.26 -12.40
N ILE A 102 -7.38 2.77 -12.84
CA ILE A 102 -6.08 3.44 -12.65
C ILE A 102 -6.09 4.84 -13.27
N GLU A 103 -6.61 4.98 -14.49
CA GLU A 103 -6.70 6.27 -15.18
C GLU A 103 -7.63 7.24 -14.45
N ASN A 104 -8.78 6.77 -13.98
CA ASN A 104 -9.70 7.56 -13.17
C ASN A 104 -9.09 7.99 -11.84
N GLN A 105 -8.40 7.09 -11.15
CA GLN A 105 -7.70 7.42 -9.90
C GLN A 105 -6.60 8.46 -10.13
N LYS A 106 -5.80 8.31 -11.20
CA LYS A 106 -4.77 9.29 -11.57
C LYS A 106 -5.32 10.67 -11.89
N GLN A 107 -6.56 10.77 -12.40
CA GLN A 107 -7.23 12.05 -12.62
C GLN A 107 -7.79 12.66 -11.33
N ARG A 108 -8.22 11.83 -10.39
CA ARG A 108 -8.81 12.26 -9.11
C ARG A 108 -7.79 12.81 -8.13
N TYR A 109 -6.59 12.24 -8.12
CA TYR A 109 -5.54 12.60 -7.18
C TYR A 109 -4.51 13.54 -7.78
N ASP A 110 -4.09 14.51 -6.99
CA ASP A 110 -3.00 15.43 -7.33
C ASP A 110 -1.81 15.14 -6.40
N TYR A 111 -0.64 14.94 -7.01
CA TYR A 111 0.57 14.59 -6.29
C TYR A 111 0.97 15.64 -5.25
N LYS A 112 0.91 16.93 -5.59
CA LYS A 112 1.31 18.02 -4.69
C LYS A 112 0.36 18.11 -3.50
N LYS A 113 -0.96 17.96 -3.74
CA LYS A 113 -1.96 17.93 -2.67
C LYS A 113 -1.76 16.74 -1.75
N LEU A 114 -1.47 15.55 -2.27
CA LEU A 114 -1.18 14.38 -1.43
C LEU A 114 0.09 14.58 -0.59
N LEU A 115 1.15 15.13 -1.16
CA LEU A 115 2.35 15.48 -0.38
C LEU A 115 2.03 16.47 0.75
N GLN A 116 1.26 17.51 0.45
CA GLN A 116 0.85 18.50 1.47
C GLN A 116 0.02 17.84 2.57
N ILE A 117 -0.91 16.96 2.22
CA ILE A 117 -1.71 16.20 3.19
C ILE A 117 -0.82 15.29 4.04
N SER A 118 0.12 14.55 3.44
CA SER A 118 1.05 13.70 4.19
C SER A 118 1.86 14.49 5.22
N LYS A 119 2.36 15.67 4.85
CA LYS A 119 3.10 16.56 5.77
C LYS A 119 2.20 17.07 6.89
N LEU A 120 0.99 17.53 6.57
CA LEU A 120 0.00 17.95 7.56
C LEU A 120 -0.32 16.82 8.54
N LEU A 121 -0.57 15.60 8.07
CA LEU A 121 -0.83 14.45 8.93
C LEU A 121 0.35 14.20 9.91
N LEU A 122 1.59 14.23 9.42
CA LEU A 122 2.80 14.10 10.25
C LEU A 122 2.99 15.26 11.24
N GLU A 123 2.61 16.48 10.86
CA GLU A 123 2.59 17.64 11.75
C GLU A 123 1.57 17.47 12.87
N ARG A 124 0.41 16.87 12.56
CA ARG A 124 -0.67 16.57 13.51
C ARG A 124 -0.47 15.26 14.28
N GLY A 125 0.69 14.63 14.17
CA GLY A 125 1.09 13.49 15.01
C GLY A 125 0.78 12.11 14.43
N ALA A 126 0.52 11.99 13.12
CA ALA A 126 0.40 10.68 12.48
C ALA A 126 1.64 9.82 12.73
N ASN A 127 1.43 8.58 13.16
CA ASN A 127 2.49 7.67 13.54
C ASN A 127 3.19 7.06 12.30
N PRO A 128 4.48 7.35 12.06
CA PRO A 128 5.22 6.80 10.92
C PRO A 128 5.43 5.27 10.99
N ASN A 129 5.19 4.67 12.15
CA ASN A 129 5.33 3.24 12.44
C ASN A 129 3.99 2.50 12.50
N ALA A 130 2.88 3.14 12.07
CA ALA A 130 1.55 2.55 12.09
C ALA A 130 1.44 1.37 11.12
N VAL A 131 1.67 0.16 11.61
CA VAL A 131 1.63 -1.08 10.82
C VAL A 131 0.29 -1.24 10.09
N HIS A 132 0.24 -1.87 8.93
CA HIS A 132 -1.02 -2.23 8.27
C HIS A 132 -0.96 -3.68 7.78
N THR A 133 -2.09 -4.24 7.38
CA THR A 133 -2.15 -5.65 6.94
C THR A 133 -2.11 -5.84 5.42
N SER A 134 -2.21 -4.76 4.63
CA SER A 134 -2.28 -4.84 3.16
C SER A 134 -1.38 -3.82 2.46
N PRO A 135 -0.64 -4.17 1.38
CA PRO A 135 -0.62 -5.49 0.74
C PRO A 135 0.28 -6.51 1.45
N VAL A 136 1.17 -6.05 2.34
CA VAL A 136 2.07 -6.90 3.13
C VAL A 136 1.80 -6.63 4.61
N ASN A 137 1.63 -7.70 5.38
CA ASN A 137 1.43 -7.63 6.82
C ASN A 137 2.62 -6.99 7.52
N GLY A 138 2.36 -5.99 8.36
CA GLY A 138 3.37 -5.34 9.19
C GLY A 138 4.13 -4.21 8.50
N HIS A 139 3.77 -3.84 7.27
CA HIS A 139 4.35 -2.68 6.59
C HIS A 139 3.93 -1.38 7.28
N THR A 140 4.80 -0.38 7.31
CA THR A 140 4.55 0.92 7.96
C THR A 140 4.51 2.07 6.94
N PRO A 141 4.00 3.26 7.32
CA PRO A 141 4.12 4.45 6.49
C PRO A 141 5.57 4.75 6.08
N LEU A 142 6.53 4.61 7.00
CA LEU A 142 7.95 4.83 6.67
C LEU A 142 8.42 3.85 5.58
N MET A 143 8.08 2.58 5.68
CA MET A 143 8.39 1.57 4.65
C MET A 143 7.78 1.92 3.29
N LEU A 144 6.53 2.37 3.25
CA LEU A 144 5.88 2.83 2.02
C LEU A 144 6.58 4.05 1.43
N ALA A 145 6.97 5.04 2.24
CA ALA A 145 7.69 6.23 1.77
C ALA A 145 9.05 5.87 1.15
N VAL A 146 9.74 4.87 1.73
CA VAL A 146 10.97 4.31 1.15
C VAL A 146 10.69 3.56 -0.14
N GLU A 147 9.67 2.71 -0.19
CA GLU A 147 9.25 1.97 -1.39
C GLU A 147 9.01 2.91 -2.58
N VAL A 148 8.31 4.02 -2.33
CA VAL A 148 7.98 4.98 -3.38
C VAL A 148 9.10 5.99 -3.65
N ASN A 149 10.26 5.89 -2.99
CA ASN A 149 11.39 6.81 -3.09
C ASN A 149 10.99 8.29 -2.82
N GLU A 150 10.19 8.54 -1.78
CA GLU A 150 9.79 9.88 -1.33
C GLU A 150 10.72 10.40 -0.23
N ALA A 151 11.95 10.74 -0.61
CA ALA A 151 13.03 11.11 0.32
C ALA A 151 12.65 12.22 1.31
N GLU A 152 11.86 13.21 0.89
CA GLU A 152 11.39 14.28 1.78
C GLU A 152 10.49 13.75 2.89
N LEU A 153 9.52 12.89 2.56
CA LEU A 153 8.64 12.28 3.56
C LEU A 153 9.41 11.30 4.45
N VAL A 154 10.36 10.53 3.89
CA VAL A 154 11.26 9.68 4.68
C VAL A 154 12.01 10.54 5.72
N GLN A 155 12.59 11.65 5.31
CA GLN A 155 13.32 12.54 6.22
C GLN A 155 12.42 13.07 7.35
N ILE A 156 11.19 13.50 7.04
CA ILE A 156 10.23 14.00 8.03
C ILE A 156 9.79 12.87 8.98
N MET A 157 9.52 11.68 8.44
CA MET A 157 9.10 10.54 9.27
C MET A 157 10.19 10.12 10.25
N LEU A 158 11.46 10.11 9.82
CA LEU A 158 12.59 9.81 10.71
C LEU A 158 12.72 10.86 11.83
N THR A 159 12.55 12.16 11.54
CA THR A 159 12.58 13.19 12.59
C THR A 159 11.39 13.11 13.54
N LYS A 160 10.29 12.48 13.12
CA LYS A 160 9.09 12.20 13.92
C LYS A 160 9.12 10.85 14.63
N GLY A 161 10.28 10.18 14.71
CA GLY A 161 10.44 8.91 15.43
C GLY A 161 10.09 7.67 14.61
N GLY A 162 10.11 7.77 13.28
CA GLY A 162 10.03 6.61 12.40
C GLY A 162 11.19 5.66 12.63
N ASP A 163 10.91 4.37 12.75
CA ASP A 163 11.88 3.32 12.98
C ASP A 163 12.23 2.60 11.66
N PRO A 164 13.40 2.87 11.06
CA PRO A 164 13.80 2.20 9.82
C PRO A 164 14.23 0.75 10.03
N TYR A 165 14.45 0.32 11.28
CA TYR A 165 14.82 -1.04 11.67
C TYR A 165 13.61 -1.94 11.94
N HIS A 166 12.40 -1.38 12.02
CA HIS A 166 11.18 -2.17 12.02
C HIS A 166 11.19 -3.09 10.80
N PHE A 167 10.73 -4.33 10.98
CA PHE A 167 10.70 -5.31 9.92
C PHE A 167 9.31 -5.90 9.78
N CYS A 168 8.91 -6.16 8.55
CA CYS A 168 7.74 -6.95 8.24
C CYS A 168 8.15 -8.33 7.72
N THR A 169 7.32 -9.32 7.97
CA THR A 169 7.46 -10.65 7.38
C THR A 169 6.57 -10.72 6.15
N ASN A 170 7.14 -11.16 5.03
CA ASN A 170 6.35 -11.42 3.85
C ASN A 170 6.15 -12.94 3.71
N PRO A 171 4.90 -13.45 3.80
CA PRO A 171 4.62 -14.87 3.67
C PRO A 171 5.15 -15.48 2.37
N LEU A 172 5.32 -14.67 1.31
CA LEU A 172 5.88 -15.08 0.02
C LEU A 172 7.34 -15.54 0.10
N PHE A 173 8.10 -14.99 1.04
CA PHE A 173 9.53 -15.26 1.21
C PHE A 173 9.82 -16.08 2.48
N GLY A 174 8.77 -16.54 3.19
CA GLY A 174 8.83 -17.29 4.44
C GLY A 174 9.09 -16.40 5.66
N ASP A 175 8.66 -16.86 6.85
CA ASP A 175 8.72 -16.11 8.11
C ASP A 175 10.15 -15.70 8.54
N GLN A 176 11.17 -16.31 7.93
CA GLN A 176 12.58 -16.01 8.18
C GLN A 176 13.07 -14.77 7.42
N PHE A 177 12.40 -14.39 6.33
CA PHE A 177 12.81 -13.24 5.52
C PHE A 177 12.21 -11.95 6.09
N LYS A 178 13.02 -11.26 6.88
CA LYS A 178 12.70 -9.95 7.45
C LYS A 178 12.98 -8.85 6.44
N VAL A 179 11.98 -8.02 6.19
CA VAL A 179 12.07 -6.88 5.25
C VAL A 179 12.04 -5.58 6.05
N ASP A 180 13.16 -4.85 6.05
CA ASP A 180 13.29 -3.52 6.65
C ASP A 180 13.44 -2.43 5.59
N CYS A 181 13.62 -1.16 6.01
CA CYS A 181 13.72 -0.04 5.09
C CYS A 181 14.91 -0.13 4.12
N TRP A 182 16.05 -0.70 4.52
CA TRP A 182 17.19 -0.87 3.61
C TRP A 182 16.94 -1.96 2.58
N THR A 183 16.31 -3.07 3.01
CA THR A 183 15.88 -4.13 2.09
C THR A 183 14.90 -3.58 1.05
N ILE A 184 13.89 -2.81 1.48
CA ILE A 184 12.94 -2.16 0.58
C ILE A 184 13.65 -1.21 -0.38
N ALA A 185 14.50 -0.31 0.13
CA ALA A 185 15.23 0.63 -0.72
C ALA A 185 16.07 -0.08 -1.79
N SER A 186 16.64 -1.25 -1.45
CA SER A 186 17.43 -2.06 -2.37
C SER A 186 16.56 -2.75 -3.43
N ILE A 187 15.45 -3.38 -3.03
CA ILE A 187 14.50 -4.06 -3.94
C ILE A 187 13.89 -3.08 -4.94
N TYR A 188 13.46 -1.91 -4.46
CA TYR A 188 12.76 -0.91 -5.26
C TYR A 188 13.69 0.11 -5.93
N LYS A 189 15.01 0.00 -5.71
CA LYS A 189 16.04 0.92 -6.21
C LYS A 189 15.76 2.38 -5.81
N SER A 190 15.33 2.58 -4.57
CA SER A 190 14.97 3.89 -4.00
C SER A 190 16.22 4.66 -3.58
N HIS A 191 16.97 5.15 -4.57
CA HIS A 191 18.27 5.76 -4.35
C HIS A 191 18.24 7.00 -3.44
N ASP A 192 17.19 7.82 -3.50
CA ASP A 192 17.12 9.05 -2.71
C ASP A 192 16.68 8.78 -1.28
N ALA A 193 15.73 7.86 -1.08
CA ALA A 193 15.40 7.36 0.25
C ALA A 193 16.61 6.68 0.91
N LEU A 194 17.40 5.92 0.15
CA LEU A 194 18.63 5.29 0.67
C LEU A 194 19.67 6.31 1.13
N LYS A 195 19.82 7.44 0.42
CA LYS A 195 20.70 8.55 0.87
C LYS A 195 20.25 9.13 2.21
N VAL A 196 18.94 9.24 2.42
CA VAL A 196 18.36 9.75 3.68
C VAL A 196 18.53 8.74 4.81
N LEU A 197 18.31 7.45 4.55
CA LEU A 197 18.52 6.37 5.53
C LEU A 197 19.98 6.24 5.94
N GLY A 198 20.91 6.49 5.02
CA GLY A 198 22.34 6.32 5.23
C GLY A 198 22.75 4.85 5.32
N GLU A 199 24.00 4.63 5.74
CA GLU A 199 24.53 3.29 5.98
C GLU A 199 23.81 2.62 7.15
N LYS A 200 23.45 1.34 6.96
CA LYS A 200 22.89 0.53 8.03
C LYS A 200 23.96 0.27 9.08
N ARG A 201 23.75 0.78 10.30
CA ARG A 201 24.62 0.60 11.46
C ARG A 201 24.12 -0.54 12.34
#